data_AF-A0AAV1WBS7-F1
#
_entry.id   AF-A0AAV1WBS7-F1
#
_cell.length_a   1.000
_cell.length_b   1.000
_cell.length_c   1.000
_cell.angle_alpha   90.00
_cell.angle_beta   90.00
_cell.angle_gamma   90.00
#
_symmetry.space_group_name_H-M   'P 1'
#
loop_
_entity.id
_entity.type
_entity.pdbx_description
1 polymer ?
#
loop_
_entity_poly.entity_id
_entity_poly.type
_entity_poly.pdbx_seq_one_letter_code
_entity_poly.pdbx_strand_id
1 'polypeptide(L)'
;MVSAMIILSISSHVVKMIFIILLSISILVLQLNKSYSNAQVKSATFLSEKLELEPGLCVKKYLFNVEFPKGHIGIKRFDAELVDEKGKSLSLNETYLHHWLAVLHLENNAKPKGEGVIAKLNNGPCYSLPHFWGRGSESRGTTSDIPDPFAVEMGNPEKIPEGYEEKWVLDTMIIDTRGVQDKHGCAQCRCNLYNVTTDVKGVPLDPEYKGGFNCCYDNTQCKLKEGFHGPRRSVHLRYTIKWVEWDQHQIALKVYVLDSTDEVVKNGSKLVHNCKVEYSIIPENGDRKPVNVQKANIPLEKGGYLIYGVAHQHGGSAGSTLYGQDGRILCDSRPRYGTGKEPGNEEGYLVAMSECVPKPGSVKIHDNEILTLESRYNNTYLTGLMGHFSIFVADKLQQ
;
A
#
# COMPACT_ATOMS: atom_id res chain seq x y z
N MET A 1 50.32 53.66 -15.05
CA MET A 1 51.12 52.48 -15.50
C MET A 1 52.35 52.48 -14.61
N VAL A 2 52.48 51.67 -13.56
CA VAL A 2 52.81 50.24 -13.61
C VAL A 2 52.15 49.51 -12.43
N SER A 3 51.69 48.29 -12.70
CA SER A 3 50.84 47.45 -11.84
C SER A 3 51.63 46.74 -10.74
N ALA A 4 51.00 46.60 -9.57
CA ALA A 4 51.51 45.89 -8.41
C ALA A 4 51.44 44.36 -8.61
N MET A 5 52.54 43.67 -8.32
CA MET A 5 52.60 42.21 -8.19
C MET A 5 53.22 41.88 -6.83
N ILE A 6 52.38 41.74 -5.81
CA ILE A 6 52.77 41.15 -4.52
C ILE A 6 52.63 39.64 -4.68
N ILE A 7 53.74 38.97 -5.00
CA ILE A 7 53.84 37.51 -5.02
C ILE A 7 54.00 37.04 -3.58
N LEU A 8 52.93 36.53 -2.99
CA LEU A 8 52.98 35.77 -1.75
C LEU A 8 53.78 34.48 -2.00
N SER A 9 55.03 34.46 -1.55
CA SER A 9 55.84 33.23 -1.44
C SER A 9 55.21 32.34 -0.35
N ILE A 10 54.20 31.57 -0.72
CA ILE A 10 53.66 30.51 0.14
C ILE A 10 54.74 29.44 0.24
N SER A 11 55.33 29.30 1.42
CA SER A 11 56.35 28.28 1.72
C SER A 11 55.87 26.89 1.27
N SER A 12 56.77 26.11 0.67
CA SER A 12 56.54 24.71 0.28
C SER A 12 55.90 23.88 1.40
N HIS A 13 56.18 24.21 2.67
CA HIS A 13 55.59 23.55 3.83
C HIS A 13 54.10 23.87 3.99
N VAL A 14 53.67 25.11 3.70
CA VAL A 14 52.27 25.53 3.80
C VAL A 14 51.43 24.85 2.72
N VAL A 15 51.94 24.74 1.49
CA VAL A 15 51.25 24.01 0.40
C VAL A 15 51.08 22.52 0.74
N LYS A 16 52.13 21.88 1.29
CA LYS A 16 52.05 20.49 1.77
C LYS A 16 51.03 20.34 2.89
N MET A 17 50.97 21.29 3.83
CA MET A 17 50.04 21.24 4.96
C MET A 17 48.58 21.35 4.49
N ILE A 18 48.29 22.27 3.56
CA ILE A 18 46.94 22.43 2.97
C ILE A 18 46.53 21.15 2.23
N PHE A 19 47.45 20.54 1.47
CA PHE A 19 47.16 19.30 0.74
C PHE A 19 46.87 18.12 1.69
N ILE A 20 47.61 18.01 2.80
CA ILE A 20 47.36 17.00 3.83
C ILE A 20 46.00 17.23 4.50
N ILE A 21 45.63 18.47 4.80
CA ILE A 21 44.32 18.80 5.40
C ILE A 21 43.19 18.45 4.43
N LEU A 22 43.29 18.83 3.15
CA LEU A 22 42.28 18.52 2.14
C LEU A 22 42.15 17.01 1.93
N LEU A 23 43.26 16.27 1.92
CA LEU A 23 43.25 14.81 1.83
C LEU A 23 42.63 14.18 3.09
N SER A 24 42.92 14.69 4.28
CA SER A 24 42.34 14.24 5.54
C SER A 24 40.82 14.49 5.59
N ILE A 25 40.38 15.67 5.15
CA ILE A 25 38.95 16.01 5.02
C ILE A 25 38.29 15.10 3.98
N SER A 26 38.94 14.83 2.85
CA SER A 26 38.42 13.94 1.82
C SER A 26 38.27 12.50 2.33
N ILE A 27 39.26 12.00 3.09
CA ILE A 27 39.22 10.69 3.74
C ILE A 27 38.13 10.65 4.81
N LEU A 28 37.97 11.71 5.60
CA LEU A 28 36.93 11.81 6.62
C LEU A 28 35.53 11.83 5.98
N VAL A 29 35.34 12.59 4.89
CA VAL A 29 34.10 12.63 4.10
C VAL A 29 33.82 11.28 3.45
N LEU A 30 34.83 10.59 2.94
CA LEU A 30 34.72 9.21 2.43
C LEU A 30 34.38 8.21 3.54
N GLN A 31 34.94 8.34 4.75
CA GLN A 31 34.63 7.47 5.88
C GLN A 31 33.24 7.74 6.46
N LEU A 32 32.81 9.00 6.56
CA LEU A 32 31.46 9.40 6.93
C LEU A 32 30.43 8.88 5.91
N ASN A 33 30.69 9.02 4.61
CA ASN A 33 29.83 8.47 3.56
C ASN A 33 29.78 6.93 3.58
N LYS A 34 30.88 6.26 3.92
CA LYS A 34 30.93 4.79 4.01
C LYS A 34 30.22 4.26 5.27
N SER A 35 30.21 5.03 6.35
CA SER A 35 29.40 4.78 7.55
C SER A 35 27.90 4.99 7.28
N TYR A 36 27.55 5.90 6.38
CA TYR A 36 26.16 6.24 6.03
C TYR A 36 25.50 5.22 5.10
N SER A 37 26.29 4.40 4.37
CA SER A 37 25.81 3.60 3.25
C SER A 37 25.66 2.10 3.50
N ASN A 38 25.76 1.59 4.74
CA ASN A 38 25.79 0.14 4.97
C ASN A 38 24.95 -0.35 6.17
N ALA A 39 23.75 0.22 6.38
CA ALA A 39 22.72 -0.60 7.02
C ALA A 39 22.42 -1.75 6.04
N GLN A 40 22.93 -2.95 6.33
CA GLN A 40 22.77 -4.09 5.43
C GLN A 40 21.28 -4.41 5.31
N VAL A 41 20.69 -4.09 4.16
CA VAL A 41 19.29 -4.43 3.87
C VAL A 41 19.19 -5.95 3.79
N LYS A 42 18.44 -6.53 4.72
CA LYS A 42 18.08 -7.94 4.78
C LYS A 42 16.81 -8.17 3.96
N SER A 43 16.61 -9.40 3.50
CA SER A 43 15.39 -9.80 2.80
C SER A 43 15.07 -11.26 3.08
N ALA A 44 13.77 -11.55 3.16
CA ALA A 44 13.24 -12.90 3.27
C ALA A 44 11.90 -12.99 2.53
N THR A 45 11.66 -14.17 1.99
CA THR A 45 10.42 -14.52 1.29
C THR A 45 9.76 -15.67 2.04
N PHE A 46 8.48 -15.53 2.28
CA PHE A 46 7.66 -16.46 3.05
C PHE A 46 6.45 -16.90 2.22
N LEU A 47 5.81 -17.98 2.65
CA LEU A 47 4.56 -18.49 2.07
C LEU A 47 3.50 -18.52 3.16
N SER A 48 2.28 -18.10 2.82
CA SER A 48 1.13 -18.33 3.68
C SER A 48 0.83 -19.82 3.85
N GLU A 49 -0.07 -20.13 4.78
CA GLU A 49 -0.79 -21.41 4.73
C GLU A 49 -1.48 -21.61 3.36
N LYS A 50 -1.81 -22.86 3.09
CA LYS A 50 -2.40 -23.30 1.84
C LYS A 50 -3.86 -22.84 1.71
N LEU A 51 -4.20 -22.25 0.56
CA LEU A 51 -5.54 -21.78 0.23
C LEU A 51 -6.11 -22.62 -0.90
N GLU A 52 -7.25 -23.27 -0.66
CA GLU A 52 -7.90 -24.12 -1.66
C GLU A 52 -8.88 -23.32 -2.52
N LEU A 53 -8.75 -23.46 -3.83
CA LEU A 53 -9.59 -22.81 -4.82
C LEU A 53 -10.28 -23.83 -5.72
N GLU A 54 -11.54 -23.57 -6.01
CA GLU A 54 -12.28 -24.19 -7.11
C GLU A 54 -12.81 -23.11 -8.06
N PRO A 55 -13.09 -23.45 -9.33
CA PRO A 55 -13.55 -22.46 -10.31
C PRO A 55 -14.68 -21.57 -9.82
N GLY A 56 -14.51 -20.26 -9.94
CA GLY A 56 -15.47 -19.25 -9.50
C GLY A 56 -15.43 -18.91 -8.01
N LEU A 57 -14.76 -19.71 -7.17
CA LEU A 57 -14.78 -19.52 -5.73
C LEU A 57 -14.08 -18.22 -5.32
N CYS A 58 -14.73 -17.46 -4.46
CA CYS A 58 -14.12 -16.40 -3.68
C CYS A 58 -13.66 -16.95 -2.33
N VAL A 59 -12.38 -16.83 -2.04
CA VAL A 59 -11.76 -17.19 -0.77
C VAL A 59 -11.30 -15.91 -0.10
N LYS A 60 -11.90 -15.60 1.07
CA LYS A 60 -11.48 -14.50 1.93
C LYS A 60 -11.03 -15.05 3.28
N LYS A 61 -9.76 -14.83 3.63
CA LYS A 61 -9.15 -15.34 4.86
C LYS A 61 -8.36 -14.27 5.58
N TYR A 62 -8.42 -14.32 6.92
CA TYR A 62 -7.50 -13.61 7.80
C TYR A 62 -6.43 -14.60 8.25
N LEU A 63 -5.23 -14.46 7.70
CA LEU A 63 -4.10 -15.36 7.98
C LEU A 63 -3.36 -14.81 9.19
N PHE A 64 -3.52 -15.47 10.34
CA PHE A 64 -2.89 -15.06 11.61
C PHE A 64 -1.52 -15.71 11.78
N ASN A 65 -0.68 -15.11 12.63
CA ASN A 65 0.65 -15.63 12.99
C ASN A 65 1.55 -15.89 11.76
N VAL A 66 1.47 -15.02 10.76
CA VAL A 66 2.31 -15.13 9.57
C VAL A 66 3.78 -14.90 9.95
N GLU A 67 4.68 -15.58 9.24
CA GLU A 67 6.11 -15.39 9.45
C GLU A 67 6.51 -13.95 9.11
N PHE A 68 7.26 -13.32 10.00
CA PHE A 68 7.69 -11.94 9.86
C PHE A 68 9.06 -11.74 10.54
N PRO A 69 9.95 -10.88 10.01
CA PRO A 69 11.22 -10.58 10.65
C PRO A 69 11.04 -10.07 12.09
N LYS A 70 11.85 -10.57 13.02
CA LYS A 70 11.78 -10.23 14.44
C LYS A 70 12.90 -9.26 14.84
N GLY A 71 12.72 -8.60 15.98
CA GLY A 71 13.66 -7.64 16.53
C GLY A 71 13.21 -6.19 16.31
N HIS A 72 14.02 -5.24 16.76
CA HIS A 72 13.80 -3.81 16.50
C HIS A 72 14.35 -3.50 15.10
N ILE A 73 13.45 -3.32 14.13
CA ILE A 73 13.79 -3.26 12.70
C ILE A 73 13.08 -2.11 12.00
N GLY A 74 13.64 -1.70 10.87
CA GLY A 74 13.00 -0.77 9.94
C GLY A 74 12.57 -1.50 8.67
N ILE A 75 11.27 -1.60 8.42
CA ILE A 75 10.74 -2.17 7.17
C ILE A 75 10.97 -1.21 6.02
N LYS A 76 11.58 -1.73 4.96
CA LYS A 76 11.96 -1.01 3.74
C LYS A 76 11.06 -1.33 2.55
N ARG A 77 10.46 -2.52 2.54
CA ARG A 77 9.58 -3.01 1.47
C ARG A 77 8.78 -4.20 1.95
N PHE A 78 7.53 -4.29 1.52
CA PHE A 78 6.66 -5.45 1.74
C PHE A 78 5.77 -5.63 0.51
N ASP A 79 5.99 -6.72 -0.22
CA ASP A 79 5.16 -7.08 -1.37
C ASP A 79 4.63 -8.50 -1.24
N ALA A 80 3.50 -8.77 -1.91
CA ALA A 80 2.95 -10.10 -2.02
C ALA A 80 2.39 -10.39 -3.42
N GLU A 81 2.32 -11.68 -3.75
CA GLU A 81 1.68 -12.21 -4.94
C GLU A 81 1.14 -13.62 -4.71
N LEU A 82 0.30 -14.10 -5.63
CA LEU A 82 -0.18 -15.49 -5.60
C LEU A 82 0.69 -16.42 -6.43
N VAL A 83 0.97 -17.58 -5.85
CA VAL A 83 1.72 -18.67 -6.49
C VAL A 83 0.99 -20.00 -6.35
N ASP A 84 1.24 -20.93 -7.27
CA ASP A 84 0.80 -22.32 -7.16
C ASP A 84 1.67 -23.13 -6.18
N GLU A 85 1.32 -24.41 -5.98
CA GLU A 85 2.07 -25.34 -5.12
C GLU A 85 3.53 -25.56 -5.56
N LYS A 86 3.88 -25.23 -6.81
CA LYS A 86 5.25 -25.31 -7.35
C LYS A 86 6.00 -23.98 -7.23
N GLY A 87 5.39 -22.96 -6.62
CA GLY A 87 5.95 -21.63 -6.46
C GLY A 87 5.90 -20.78 -7.74
N LYS A 88 5.13 -21.18 -8.76
CA LYS A 88 4.97 -20.40 -9.99
C LYS A 88 3.91 -19.33 -9.81
N SER A 89 4.22 -18.09 -10.20
CA SER A 89 3.29 -16.97 -10.17
C SER A 89 2.04 -17.25 -11.02
N LEU A 90 0.87 -16.92 -10.46
CA LEU A 90 -0.41 -17.14 -11.11
C LEU A 90 -0.83 -15.94 -11.95
N SER A 91 -1.46 -16.23 -13.08
CA SER A 91 -2.03 -15.22 -13.97
C SER A 91 -3.33 -14.67 -13.39
N LEU A 92 -3.53 -13.34 -13.47
CA LEU A 92 -4.79 -12.68 -13.11
C LEU A 92 -5.99 -13.15 -13.96
N ASN A 93 -5.71 -13.74 -15.12
CA ASN A 93 -6.73 -14.38 -15.96
C ASN A 93 -7.31 -15.66 -15.35
N GLU A 94 -6.57 -16.33 -14.49
CA GLU A 94 -6.97 -17.60 -13.87
C GLU A 94 -7.34 -17.41 -12.41
N THR A 95 -6.64 -16.54 -11.70
CA THR A 95 -6.92 -16.27 -10.29
C THR A 95 -6.54 -14.83 -9.99
N TYR A 96 -7.55 -14.08 -9.58
CA TYR A 96 -7.48 -12.67 -9.32
C TYR A 96 -7.20 -12.47 -7.82
N LEU A 97 -6.04 -11.89 -7.50
CA LEU A 97 -5.77 -11.38 -6.16
C LEU A 97 -6.55 -10.08 -6.00
N HIS A 98 -7.71 -10.15 -5.35
CA HIS A 98 -8.55 -8.98 -5.16
C HIS A 98 -7.92 -8.02 -4.15
N HIS A 99 -7.46 -8.54 -3.02
CA HIS A 99 -6.57 -7.80 -2.13
C HIS A 99 -5.74 -8.73 -1.25
N TRP A 100 -4.63 -8.20 -0.75
CA TRP A 100 -3.90 -8.69 0.41
C TRP A 100 -3.59 -7.46 1.26
N LEU A 101 -3.90 -7.48 2.55
CA LEU A 101 -3.70 -6.35 3.46
C LEU A 101 -2.96 -6.81 4.71
N ALA A 102 -1.86 -6.14 5.05
CA ALA A 102 -1.08 -6.43 6.24
C ALA A 102 -1.53 -5.53 7.40
N VAL A 103 -2.11 -6.15 8.43
CA VAL A 103 -2.61 -5.48 9.63
C VAL A 103 -1.77 -5.88 10.84
N LEU A 104 -1.34 -4.87 11.60
CA LEU A 104 -0.56 -5.07 12.82
C LEU A 104 -1.49 -5.22 14.03
N HIS A 105 -1.13 -6.13 14.92
CA HIS A 105 -1.68 -6.18 16.26
C HIS A 105 -0.58 -6.52 17.27
N LEU A 106 -0.83 -6.16 18.53
CA LEU A 106 -0.08 -6.68 19.67
C LEU A 106 -0.83 -7.87 20.24
N GLU A 107 -0.11 -8.91 20.61
CA GLU A 107 -0.67 -10.07 21.31
C GLU A 107 0.12 -10.42 22.56
N ASN A 108 -0.57 -10.68 23.66
CA ASN A 108 0.00 -11.23 24.88
C ASN A 108 -0.54 -12.66 25.11
N ASN A 109 0.31 -13.66 24.87
CA ASN A 109 -0.06 -15.07 24.95
C ASN A 109 -0.29 -15.57 26.40
N ALA A 110 0.10 -14.80 27.41
CA ALA A 110 -0.16 -15.14 28.81
C ALA A 110 -1.60 -14.78 29.24
N LYS A 111 -2.32 -14.00 28.43
CA LYS A 111 -3.72 -13.63 28.68
C LYS A 111 -4.70 -14.63 28.06
N PRO A 112 -5.95 -14.69 28.56
CA PRO A 112 -7.00 -15.48 27.93
C PRO A 112 -7.18 -15.14 26.45
N LYS A 113 -7.56 -16.13 25.65
CA LYS A 113 -7.76 -15.98 24.21
C LYS A 113 -8.78 -14.85 23.94
N GLY A 114 -8.36 -13.85 23.17
CA GLY A 114 -9.16 -12.66 22.82
C GLY A 114 -9.00 -11.47 23.77
N GLU A 115 -8.47 -11.66 24.99
CA GLU A 115 -8.26 -10.57 25.97
C GLU A 115 -6.86 -9.95 25.90
N GLY A 116 -5.95 -10.60 25.16
CA GLY A 116 -4.57 -10.16 24.96
C GLY A 116 -4.29 -9.49 23.62
N VAL A 117 -5.30 -9.15 22.82
CA VAL A 117 -5.11 -8.64 21.45
C VAL A 117 -5.42 -7.15 21.36
N ILE A 118 -4.48 -6.36 20.86
CA ILE A 118 -4.62 -4.91 20.65
C ILE A 118 -4.35 -4.59 19.18
N ALA A 119 -5.37 -4.18 18.43
CA ALA A 119 -5.19 -3.72 17.07
C ALA A 119 -4.30 -2.47 17.03
N LYS A 120 -3.32 -2.46 16.12
CA LYS A 120 -2.49 -1.30 15.81
C LYS A 120 -2.87 -0.82 14.41
N LEU A 121 -3.56 0.31 14.36
CA LEU A 121 -3.99 0.92 13.11
C LEU A 121 -2.84 1.77 12.55
N ASN A 122 -2.84 1.97 11.23
CA ASN A 122 -2.02 3.02 10.63
C ASN A 122 -2.45 4.43 11.12
N ASN A 123 -1.71 5.46 10.72
CA ASN A 123 -1.94 6.84 11.14
C ASN A 123 -3.07 7.56 10.36
N GLY A 124 -3.66 6.88 9.37
CA GLY A 124 -4.78 7.35 8.56
C GLY A 124 -6.08 7.52 9.35
N PRO A 125 -7.01 8.34 8.82
CA PRO A 125 -8.25 8.65 9.51
C PRO A 125 -9.31 7.53 9.44
N CYS A 126 -9.18 6.61 8.48
CA CYS A 126 -10.18 5.58 8.21
C CYS A 126 -9.97 4.34 9.08
N TYR A 127 -10.81 4.17 10.11
CA TYR A 127 -10.79 2.97 10.96
C TYR A 127 -11.01 1.66 10.17
N SER A 128 -11.80 1.72 9.10
CA SER A 128 -12.08 0.60 8.20
C SER A 128 -10.91 0.19 7.30
N LEU A 129 -9.82 0.98 7.27
CA LEU A 129 -8.61 0.71 6.50
C LEU A 129 -7.41 0.65 7.43
N PRO A 130 -7.31 -0.37 8.31
CA PRO A 130 -6.32 -0.41 9.39
C PRO A 130 -4.91 -0.79 8.95
N HIS A 131 -4.75 -1.26 7.71
CA HIS A 131 -3.54 -1.91 7.21
C HIS A 131 -2.37 -0.94 6.99
N PHE A 132 -1.14 -1.44 7.07
CA PHE A 132 0.08 -0.67 6.79
C PHE A 132 0.57 -0.90 5.37
N TRP A 133 0.32 -2.10 4.85
CA TRP A 133 0.68 -2.50 3.50
C TRP A 133 -0.46 -3.30 2.90
N GLY A 134 -0.36 -3.49 1.60
CA GLY A 134 -1.32 -4.27 0.87
C GLY A 134 -2.17 -3.46 -0.07
N ARG A 135 -2.67 -4.17 -1.08
CA ARG A 135 -3.24 -3.65 -2.33
C ARG A 135 -3.95 -4.81 -3.03
N GLY A 136 -4.36 -4.63 -4.28
CA GLY A 136 -4.96 -5.67 -5.11
C GLY A 136 -3.99 -6.29 -6.11
N SER A 137 -4.54 -6.67 -7.25
CA SER A 137 -3.83 -7.26 -8.38
C SER A 137 -2.67 -6.40 -8.92
N GLU A 138 -2.74 -5.09 -8.73
CA GLU A 138 -1.74 -4.12 -9.15
C GLU A 138 -0.46 -4.16 -8.31
N SER A 139 -0.45 -4.92 -7.21
CA SER A 139 0.71 -5.05 -6.32
C SER A 139 1.95 -5.60 -7.02
N ARG A 140 1.81 -6.51 -7.99
CA ARG A 140 2.97 -7.18 -8.60
C ARG A 140 3.87 -6.21 -9.36
N GLY A 141 3.28 -5.21 -10.02
CA GLY A 141 4.02 -4.20 -10.75
C GLY A 141 4.23 -2.88 -9.99
N THR A 142 3.83 -2.84 -8.71
CA THR A 142 3.91 -1.66 -7.83
C THR A 142 4.72 -2.04 -6.61
N THR A 143 5.94 -1.56 -6.52
CA THR A 143 6.78 -1.86 -5.36
C THR A 143 6.35 -1.03 -4.15
N SER A 144 7.03 -1.22 -3.03
CA SER A 144 6.87 -0.42 -1.82
C SER A 144 8.25 -0.02 -1.29
N ASP A 145 9.20 0.21 -2.20
CA ASP A 145 10.59 0.51 -1.85
C ASP A 145 10.68 1.89 -1.19
N ILE A 146 11.00 1.89 0.10
CA ILE A 146 11.20 3.09 0.90
C ILE A 146 12.66 3.53 0.80
N PRO A 147 12.95 4.79 0.42
CA PRO A 147 14.33 5.28 0.31
C PRO A 147 15.00 5.41 1.68
N ASP A 148 16.32 5.28 1.74
CA ASP A 148 17.10 5.61 2.93
C ASP A 148 17.06 7.12 3.24
N PRO A 149 17.16 7.53 4.52
CA PRO A 149 17.27 6.71 5.74
C PRO A 149 15.91 6.25 6.32
N PHE A 150 14.82 6.37 5.55
CA PHE A 150 13.48 6.21 6.10
C PHE A 150 13.07 4.74 6.21
N ALA A 151 12.27 4.40 7.20
CA ALA A 151 11.70 3.06 7.35
C ALA A 151 10.43 3.09 8.21
N VAL A 152 9.56 2.09 8.05
CA VAL A 152 8.47 1.85 9.02
C VAL A 152 9.07 1.09 10.20
N GLU A 153 9.14 1.75 11.35
CA GLU A 153 9.73 1.19 12.58
C GLU A 153 8.83 0.11 13.17
N MET A 154 9.43 -1.03 13.50
CA MET A 154 8.78 -2.17 14.14
C MET A 154 9.64 -2.70 15.29
N GLY A 155 9.02 -3.34 16.27
CA GLY A 155 9.71 -4.06 17.33
C GLY A 155 10.39 -3.16 18.36
N ASN A 156 9.99 -1.89 18.47
CA ASN A 156 10.59 -0.95 19.42
C ASN A 156 10.19 -1.33 20.87
N PRO A 157 11.14 -1.75 21.73
CA PRO A 157 10.85 -2.19 23.10
C PRO A 157 10.25 -1.09 23.99
N GLU A 158 10.45 0.18 23.66
CA GLU A 158 9.89 1.31 24.41
C GLU A 158 8.41 1.56 24.06
N LYS A 159 7.97 1.12 22.87
CA LYS A 159 6.59 1.32 22.37
C LYS A 159 5.69 0.09 22.60
N ILE A 160 6.30 -1.07 22.85
CA ILE A 160 5.60 -2.34 23.05
C ILE A 160 5.43 -2.57 24.56
N PRO A 161 4.19 -2.70 25.07
CA PRO A 161 3.96 -2.99 26.48
C PRO A 161 4.57 -4.34 26.89
N GLU A 162 5.01 -4.44 28.15
CA GLU A 162 5.60 -5.67 28.69
C GLU A 162 4.67 -6.89 28.49
N GLY A 163 5.26 -7.98 28.00
CA GLY A 163 4.56 -9.24 27.72
C GLY A 163 3.75 -9.26 26.43
N TYR A 164 3.72 -8.18 25.65
CA TYR A 164 3.13 -8.16 24.31
C TYR A 164 4.19 -8.35 23.22
N GLU A 165 3.78 -8.96 22.12
CA GLU A 165 4.56 -9.09 20.89
C GLU A 165 3.80 -8.46 19.72
N GLU A 166 4.53 -7.82 18.80
CA GLU A 166 3.97 -7.38 17.52
C GLU A 166 3.79 -8.56 16.56
N LYS A 167 2.60 -8.68 15.99
CA LYS A 167 2.22 -9.74 15.06
C LYS A 167 1.40 -9.20 13.90
N TRP A 168 1.50 -9.90 12.78
CA TRP A 168 0.81 -9.53 11.54
C TRP A 168 -0.35 -10.49 11.24
N VAL A 169 -1.40 -9.90 10.67
CA VAL A 169 -2.49 -10.61 10.02
C VAL A 169 -2.47 -10.20 8.55
N LEU A 170 -2.57 -11.17 7.64
CA LEU A 170 -2.82 -10.91 6.23
C LEU A 170 -4.30 -11.14 5.93
N ASP A 171 -5.06 -10.08 5.70
CA ASP A 171 -6.42 -10.16 5.15
C ASP A 171 -6.30 -10.32 3.63
N THR A 172 -6.60 -11.51 3.13
CA THR A 172 -6.47 -11.85 1.72
C THR A 172 -7.80 -12.24 1.13
N MET A 173 -8.06 -11.76 -0.08
CA MET A 173 -9.22 -12.12 -0.87
C MET A 173 -8.78 -12.50 -2.28
N ILE A 174 -9.19 -13.70 -2.68
CA ILE A 174 -8.76 -14.34 -3.93
C ILE A 174 -10.01 -14.84 -4.65
N ILE A 175 -10.10 -14.60 -5.95
CA ILE A 175 -11.19 -15.10 -6.78
C ILE A 175 -10.59 -16.02 -7.85
N ASP A 176 -11.04 -17.27 -7.91
CA ASP A 176 -10.70 -18.16 -9.01
C ASP A 176 -11.56 -17.80 -10.24
N THR A 177 -10.94 -17.22 -11.27
CA THR A 177 -11.64 -16.75 -12.47
C THR A 177 -11.64 -17.77 -13.60
N ARG A 178 -11.24 -19.03 -13.35
CA ARG A 178 -11.29 -20.08 -14.37
C ARG A 178 -12.75 -20.43 -14.66
N GLY A 179 -13.13 -20.40 -15.94
CA GLY A 179 -14.47 -20.82 -16.37
C GLY A 179 -15.62 -19.89 -16.01
N VAL A 180 -15.38 -18.75 -15.35
CA VAL A 180 -16.43 -17.78 -15.01
C VAL A 180 -17.01 -17.10 -16.27
N GLN A 181 -18.27 -16.66 -16.19
CA GLN A 181 -18.95 -16.00 -17.31
C GLN A 181 -18.33 -14.64 -17.65
N ASP A 182 -18.00 -13.84 -16.63
CA ASP A 182 -17.46 -12.49 -16.75
C ASP A 182 -16.36 -12.27 -15.70
N LYS A 183 -15.09 -12.34 -16.13
CA LYS A 183 -13.94 -12.22 -15.22
C LYS A 183 -13.87 -10.85 -14.53
N HIS A 184 -14.10 -9.77 -15.29
CA HIS A 184 -14.03 -8.42 -14.75
C HIS A 184 -15.23 -8.13 -13.84
N GLY A 185 -16.41 -8.62 -14.19
CA GLY A 185 -17.57 -8.55 -13.31
C GLY A 185 -17.37 -9.33 -12.00
N CYS A 186 -16.74 -10.50 -12.03
CA CYS A 186 -16.37 -11.23 -10.81
C CYS A 186 -15.39 -10.41 -9.96
N ALA A 187 -14.34 -9.85 -10.57
CA ALA A 187 -13.33 -9.02 -9.91
C ALA A 187 -13.92 -7.72 -9.32
N GLN A 188 -15.01 -7.20 -9.90
CA GLN A 188 -15.78 -6.05 -9.40
C GLN A 188 -16.89 -6.44 -8.41
N CYS A 189 -16.96 -7.72 -8.04
CA CYS A 189 -17.94 -8.25 -7.11
C CYS A 189 -19.40 -7.93 -7.47
N ARG A 190 -19.77 -8.00 -8.76
CA ARG A 190 -21.16 -7.73 -9.19
C ARG A 190 -22.10 -8.78 -8.62
N CYS A 191 -23.12 -8.36 -7.87
CA CYS A 191 -23.97 -9.27 -7.09
C CYS A 191 -24.72 -10.29 -7.95
N ASN A 192 -25.13 -9.89 -9.16
CA ASN A 192 -25.81 -10.78 -10.12
C ASN A 192 -24.93 -11.95 -10.58
N LEU A 193 -23.61 -11.84 -10.51
CA LEU A 193 -22.68 -12.92 -10.84
C LEU A 193 -22.43 -13.86 -9.67
N TYR A 194 -22.63 -13.44 -8.42
CA TYR A 194 -22.46 -14.30 -7.25
C TYR A 194 -23.78 -14.92 -6.77
N ASN A 195 -24.92 -14.50 -7.35
CA ASN A 195 -26.26 -14.96 -7.00
C ASN A 195 -26.56 -14.83 -5.49
N VAL A 196 -26.11 -13.72 -4.90
CA VAL A 196 -26.28 -13.39 -3.48
C VAL A 196 -27.30 -12.27 -3.32
N THR A 197 -28.08 -12.34 -2.26
CA THR A 197 -29.11 -11.35 -1.91
C THR A 197 -28.97 -10.82 -0.48
N THR A 198 -28.03 -11.37 0.30
CA THR A 198 -27.73 -10.97 1.67
C THR A 198 -26.23 -10.74 1.84
N ASP A 199 -25.85 -9.91 2.80
CA ASP A 199 -24.45 -9.73 3.19
C ASP A 199 -23.92 -10.91 4.03
N VAL A 200 -22.66 -10.80 4.48
CA VAL A 200 -22.00 -11.82 5.32
C VAL A 200 -22.67 -12.06 6.68
N LYS A 201 -23.52 -11.14 7.15
CA LYS A 201 -24.29 -11.26 8.40
C LYS A 201 -25.71 -11.79 8.14
N GLY A 202 -26.06 -12.08 6.89
CA GLY A 202 -27.40 -12.51 6.49
C GLY A 202 -28.41 -11.36 6.38
N VAL A 203 -27.94 -10.11 6.39
CA VAL A 203 -28.81 -8.94 6.22
C VAL A 203 -29.11 -8.77 4.72
N PRO A 204 -30.38 -8.59 4.32
CA PRO A 204 -30.72 -8.32 2.92
C PRO A 204 -29.94 -7.13 2.35
N LEU A 205 -29.39 -7.30 1.15
CA LEU A 205 -28.71 -6.23 0.45
C LEU A 205 -29.72 -5.18 -0.02
N ASP A 206 -29.31 -3.92 -0.02
CA ASP A 206 -30.07 -2.85 -0.65
C ASP A 206 -30.27 -3.21 -2.14
N PRO A 207 -31.50 -3.12 -2.69
CA PRO A 207 -31.74 -3.39 -4.10
C PRO A 207 -30.84 -2.59 -5.04
N GLU A 208 -30.42 -1.38 -4.65
CA GLU A 208 -29.53 -0.50 -5.42
C GLU A 208 -28.04 -0.83 -5.26
N TYR A 209 -27.67 -1.68 -4.30
CA TYR A 209 -26.32 -2.19 -4.16
C TYR A 209 -26.04 -3.27 -5.21
N LYS A 210 -25.45 -2.88 -6.34
CA LYS A 210 -25.24 -3.78 -7.48
C LYS A 210 -23.91 -4.54 -7.44
N GLY A 211 -22.97 -4.17 -6.58
CA GLY A 211 -21.70 -4.88 -6.44
C GLY A 211 -20.73 -4.24 -5.46
N GLY A 212 -19.82 -5.07 -4.96
CA GLY A 212 -18.81 -4.72 -3.96
C GLY A 212 -18.60 -5.84 -2.93
N PHE A 213 -17.87 -5.56 -1.85
CA PHE A 213 -17.42 -6.59 -0.91
C PHE A 213 -18.57 -7.39 -0.25
N ASN A 214 -19.78 -6.83 -0.13
CA ASN A 214 -20.93 -7.56 0.40
C ASN A 214 -21.45 -8.64 -0.55
N CYS A 215 -20.99 -8.67 -1.80
CA CYS A 215 -21.41 -9.65 -2.80
C CYS A 215 -20.38 -10.74 -3.09
N CYS A 216 -19.16 -10.61 -2.58
CA CYS A 216 -18.06 -11.54 -2.81
C CYS A 216 -17.35 -11.90 -1.49
N TYR A 217 -18.11 -12.19 -0.44
CA TYR A 217 -17.56 -12.67 0.83
C TYR A 217 -17.09 -14.14 0.73
N ASP A 218 -16.46 -14.63 1.80
CA ASP A 218 -15.85 -15.98 1.81
C ASP A 218 -16.86 -17.07 1.43
N ASN A 219 -16.41 -18.00 0.58
CA ASN A 219 -17.18 -19.13 0.05
C ASN A 219 -18.34 -18.77 -0.90
N THR A 220 -18.46 -17.52 -1.33
CA THR A 220 -19.31 -17.18 -2.48
C THR A 220 -18.67 -17.69 -3.78
N GLN A 221 -19.48 -17.99 -4.79
CA GLN A 221 -19.00 -18.50 -6.07
C GLN A 221 -19.51 -17.63 -7.22
N CYS A 222 -18.59 -17.06 -7.99
CA CYS A 222 -18.91 -16.35 -9.21
C CYS A 222 -19.42 -17.32 -10.28
N LYS A 223 -20.45 -16.90 -11.01
CA LYS A 223 -21.18 -17.71 -11.97
C LYS A 223 -20.26 -18.28 -13.04
N LEU A 224 -20.31 -19.60 -13.19
CA LEU A 224 -19.58 -20.35 -14.20
C LEU A 224 -20.31 -20.37 -15.54
N LYS A 225 -19.55 -20.52 -16.62
CA LYS A 225 -20.09 -20.88 -17.94
C LYS A 225 -20.73 -22.26 -17.84
N GLU A 226 -21.84 -22.43 -18.55
CA GLU A 226 -22.58 -23.70 -18.55
C GLU A 226 -21.67 -24.86 -18.99
N GLY A 227 -21.72 -25.97 -18.24
CA GLY A 227 -20.91 -27.16 -18.48
C GLY A 227 -19.42 -27.05 -18.11
N PHE A 228 -18.95 -25.91 -17.57
CA PHE A 228 -17.57 -25.79 -17.12
C PHE A 228 -17.35 -26.53 -15.80
N HIS A 229 -16.45 -27.50 -15.82
CA HIS A 229 -15.92 -28.16 -14.63
C HIS A 229 -14.40 -28.06 -14.66
N GLY A 230 -13.81 -27.53 -13.60
CA GLY A 230 -12.36 -27.40 -13.48
C GLY A 230 -11.86 -28.02 -12.17
N PRO A 231 -10.61 -28.49 -12.13
CA PRO A 231 -10.06 -29.10 -10.93
C PRO A 231 -9.87 -28.06 -9.82
N ARG A 232 -9.99 -28.54 -8.58
CA ARG A 232 -9.47 -27.83 -7.42
C ARG A 232 -7.98 -27.62 -7.57
N ARG A 233 -7.48 -26.51 -7.04
CA ARG A 233 -6.05 -26.25 -6.92
C ARG A 233 -5.79 -25.55 -5.62
N SER A 234 -4.54 -25.63 -5.20
CA SER A 234 -4.08 -24.97 -4.01
C SER A 234 -3.11 -23.87 -4.38
N VAL A 235 -3.20 -22.76 -3.66
CA VAL A 235 -2.38 -21.58 -3.89
C VAL A 235 -1.83 -21.07 -2.56
N HIS A 236 -0.76 -20.29 -2.65
CA HIS A 236 -0.18 -19.58 -1.51
C HIS A 236 -0.05 -18.10 -1.84
N LEU A 237 -0.20 -17.27 -0.83
CA LEU A 237 0.29 -15.91 -0.87
C LEU A 237 1.79 -15.96 -0.56
N ARG A 238 2.61 -15.70 -1.59
CA ARG A 238 4.05 -15.51 -1.43
C ARG A 238 4.31 -14.04 -1.12
N TYR A 239 5.02 -13.76 -0.05
CA TYR A 239 5.34 -12.38 0.31
C TYR A 239 6.80 -12.20 0.67
N THR A 240 7.35 -11.05 0.29
CA THR A 240 8.76 -10.71 0.46
C THR A 240 8.87 -9.42 1.24
N ILE A 241 9.70 -9.45 2.29
CA ILE A 241 9.95 -8.30 3.15
C ILE A 241 11.43 -7.94 3.00
N LYS A 242 11.72 -6.65 2.90
CA LYS A 242 13.07 -6.10 3.08
C LYS A 242 13.09 -5.23 4.32
N TRP A 243 14.15 -5.32 5.10
CA TRP A 243 14.30 -4.55 6.33
C TRP A 243 15.76 -4.28 6.65
N VAL A 244 15.99 -3.34 7.55
CA VAL A 244 17.27 -3.09 8.21
C VAL A 244 17.10 -3.32 9.71
N GLU A 245 18.19 -3.65 10.40
CA GLU A 245 18.19 -3.53 11.86
C GLU A 245 18.01 -2.04 12.22
N TRP A 246 17.22 -1.78 13.25
CA TRP A 246 16.98 -0.40 13.67
C TRP A 246 18.19 0.16 14.41
N ASP A 247 18.61 1.36 14.04
CA ASP A 247 19.64 2.12 14.73
C ASP A 247 19.27 3.62 14.77
N GLN A 248 20.14 4.46 15.34
CA GLN A 248 19.87 5.89 15.51
C GLN A 248 19.83 6.71 14.21
N HIS A 249 20.27 6.15 13.08
CA HIS A 249 20.32 6.86 11.79
C HIS A 249 19.03 6.73 10.99
N GLN A 250 18.18 5.74 11.29
CA GLN A 250 16.91 5.55 10.60
C GLN A 250 15.87 6.58 11.06
N ILE A 251 14.99 6.95 10.13
CA ILE A 251 13.90 7.88 10.38
C ILE A 251 12.57 7.14 10.24
N ALA A 252 11.81 7.09 11.33
CA ALA A 252 10.51 6.44 11.37
C ALA A 252 9.49 7.15 10.48
N LEU A 253 8.76 6.36 9.71
CA LEU A 253 7.64 6.79 8.88
C LEU A 253 6.30 6.52 9.57
N LYS A 254 5.40 7.49 9.44
CA LYS A 254 3.97 7.31 9.66
C LYS A 254 3.33 6.89 8.36
N VAL A 255 2.43 5.91 8.43
CA VAL A 255 1.71 5.39 7.26
C VAL A 255 0.27 5.87 7.35
N TYR A 256 -0.23 6.51 6.30
CA TYR A 256 -1.62 6.94 6.23
C TYR A 256 -2.27 6.25 5.04
N VAL A 257 -3.43 5.64 5.28
CA VAL A 257 -4.32 5.17 4.21
C VAL A 257 -5.52 6.10 4.14
N LEU A 258 -5.67 6.79 3.02
CA LEU A 258 -6.71 7.77 2.74
C LEU A 258 -7.78 7.15 1.83
N ASP A 259 -9.02 7.63 1.92
CA ASP A 259 -10.16 7.13 1.15
C ASP A 259 -10.89 8.28 0.44
N SER A 260 -11.03 8.20 -0.88
CA SER A 260 -11.76 9.21 -1.68
C SER A 260 -13.26 9.26 -1.39
N THR A 261 -13.80 8.29 -0.65
CA THR A 261 -15.20 8.24 -0.20
C THR A 261 -15.40 8.80 1.20
N ASP A 262 -14.34 9.28 1.85
CA ASP A 262 -14.41 9.84 3.21
C ASP A 262 -15.31 11.08 3.28
N GLU A 263 -16.31 10.99 4.14
CA GLU A 263 -17.21 12.09 4.48
C GLU A 263 -16.90 12.59 5.89
N VAL A 264 -16.18 13.71 5.94
CA VAL A 264 -15.74 14.32 7.20
C VAL A 264 -16.88 15.16 7.80
N VAL A 265 -17.34 14.77 8.99
CA VAL A 265 -18.36 15.50 9.75
C VAL A 265 -17.80 16.01 11.07
N LYS A 266 -18.29 17.16 11.52
CA LYS A 266 -17.94 17.69 12.86
C LYS A 266 -18.95 17.21 13.89
N ASN A 267 -18.47 16.53 14.92
CA ASN A 267 -19.24 16.22 16.12
C ASN A 267 -18.66 16.98 17.31
N GLY A 268 -19.21 18.18 17.55
CA GLY A 268 -18.63 19.14 18.49
C GLY A 268 -17.25 19.61 18.03
N SER A 269 -16.22 19.40 18.86
CA SER A 269 -14.82 19.70 18.54
C SER A 269 -14.08 18.58 17.81
N LYS A 270 -14.67 17.38 17.68
CA LYS A 270 -14.03 16.23 17.05
C LYS A 270 -14.42 16.11 15.59
N LEU A 271 -13.43 15.82 14.74
CA LEU A 271 -13.65 15.39 13.38
C LEU A 271 -13.97 13.90 13.38
N VAL A 272 -15.00 13.52 12.62
CA VAL A 272 -15.41 12.13 12.42
C VAL A 272 -15.31 11.83 10.94
N HIS A 273 -14.56 10.79 10.62
CA HIS A 273 -14.34 10.32 9.25
C HIS A 273 -15.24 9.13 8.97
N ASN A 274 -16.07 9.23 7.92
CA ASN A 274 -17.02 8.21 7.52
C ASN A 274 -16.57 7.59 6.19
N CYS A 275 -15.46 6.86 6.22
CA CYS A 275 -14.89 6.21 5.04
C CYS A 275 -15.75 5.01 4.61
N LYS A 276 -16.28 5.06 3.38
CA LYS A 276 -17.16 4.02 2.82
C LYS A 276 -16.39 2.82 2.26
N VAL A 277 -15.06 2.93 2.13
CA VAL A 277 -14.14 1.90 1.59
C VAL A 277 -14.30 1.68 0.09
N GLU A 278 -15.52 1.52 -0.41
CA GLU A 278 -15.80 1.29 -1.81
C GLU A 278 -16.92 2.20 -2.33
N TYR A 279 -16.98 2.34 -3.64
CA TYR A 279 -18.09 3.00 -4.33
C TYR A 279 -18.35 2.37 -5.69
N SER A 280 -19.44 2.78 -6.34
CA SER A 280 -19.82 2.31 -7.67
C SER A 280 -20.03 3.50 -8.60
N ILE A 281 -19.80 3.27 -9.89
CA ILE A 281 -20.12 4.20 -10.97
C ILE A 281 -21.27 3.60 -11.77
N ILE A 282 -22.38 4.32 -11.81
CA ILE A 282 -23.53 4.02 -12.66
C ILE A 282 -23.67 5.22 -13.60
N PRO A 283 -23.20 5.13 -14.85
CA PRO A 283 -23.26 6.25 -15.77
C PRO A 283 -24.72 6.66 -16.04
N GLU A 284 -25.00 7.96 -16.03
CA GLU A 284 -26.30 8.48 -16.42
C GLU A 284 -26.51 8.35 -17.93
N ASN A 285 -27.75 8.15 -18.36
CA ASN A 285 -28.09 8.09 -19.78
C ASN A 285 -27.72 9.41 -20.47
N GLY A 286 -26.78 9.35 -21.42
CA GLY A 286 -26.31 10.52 -22.17
C GLY A 286 -25.12 11.23 -21.54
N ASP A 287 -24.58 10.76 -20.40
CA ASP A 287 -23.30 11.25 -19.89
C ASP A 287 -22.16 10.83 -20.84
N ARG A 288 -21.48 11.83 -21.40
CA ARG A 288 -20.37 11.66 -22.35
C ARG A 288 -19.01 11.94 -21.71
N LYS A 289 -18.95 12.22 -20.40
CA LYS A 289 -17.66 12.41 -19.72
C LYS A 289 -16.86 11.12 -19.85
N PRO A 290 -15.59 11.17 -20.29
CA PRO A 290 -14.78 9.96 -20.42
C PRO A 290 -14.40 9.37 -19.06
N VAL A 291 -14.35 10.21 -18.02
CA VAL A 291 -13.85 9.87 -16.69
C VAL A 291 -14.84 10.35 -15.62
N ASN A 292 -15.12 9.48 -14.65
CA ASN A 292 -15.79 9.80 -13.41
C ASN A 292 -14.74 10.16 -12.35
N VAL A 293 -15.08 11.14 -11.50
CA VAL A 293 -14.18 11.69 -10.49
C VAL A 293 -14.86 11.63 -9.12
N GLN A 294 -14.27 10.88 -8.20
CA GLN A 294 -14.64 10.83 -6.79
C GLN A 294 -13.61 11.62 -5.97
N LYS A 295 -14.06 12.52 -5.09
CA LYS A 295 -13.17 13.32 -4.25
C LYS A 295 -13.55 13.29 -2.77
N ALA A 296 -12.55 13.35 -1.92
CA ALA A 296 -12.69 13.65 -0.50
C ALA A 296 -11.74 14.76 -0.08
N ASN A 297 -12.14 15.54 0.93
CA ASN A 297 -11.31 16.55 1.59
C ASN A 297 -10.98 16.06 3.00
N ILE A 298 -9.73 15.70 3.23
CA ILE A 298 -9.28 14.93 4.37
C ILE A 298 -8.32 15.79 5.20
N PRO A 299 -8.75 16.33 6.35
CA PRO A 299 -7.87 17.04 7.26
C PRO A 299 -6.84 16.09 7.86
N LEU A 300 -5.55 16.41 7.72
CA LEU A 300 -4.48 15.63 8.31
C LEU A 300 -3.99 16.30 9.60
N GLU A 301 -4.36 15.76 10.76
CA GLU A 301 -4.03 16.37 12.07
C GLU A 301 -2.51 16.61 12.24
N LYS A 302 -1.71 15.65 11.76
CA LYS A 302 -0.24 15.72 11.80
C LYS A 302 0.34 15.51 10.42
N GLY A 303 0.98 16.54 9.91
CA GLY A 303 1.70 16.54 8.64
C GLY A 303 3.14 16.07 8.80
N GLY A 304 3.95 16.37 7.79
CA GLY A 304 5.36 16.00 7.72
C GLY A 304 5.87 16.03 6.28
N TYR A 305 6.98 15.36 6.00
CA TYR A 305 7.54 15.26 4.67
C TYR A 305 7.06 14.00 3.98
N LEU A 306 6.44 14.13 2.80
CA LEU A 306 6.04 12.99 2.00
C LEU A 306 7.31 12.28 1.49
N ILE A 307 7.44 10.98 1.77
CA ILE A 307 8.59 10.16 1.37
C ILE A 307 8.19 9.16 0.29
N TYR A 308 7.00 8.58 0.41
CA TYR A 308 6.45 7.63 -0.56
C TYR A 308 4.94 7.79 -0.62
N GLY A 309 4.34 7.66 -1.81
CA GLY A 309 2.90 7.68 -2.00
C GLY A 309 2.46 6.81 -3.17
N VAL A 310 1.30 6.16 -3.06
CA VAL A 310 0.75 5.35 -4.15
C VAL A 310 -0.76 5.17 -3.98
N ALA A 311 -1.49 5.09 -5.08
CA ALA A 311 -2.93 4.78 -5.04
C ALA A 311 -3.19 3.27 -5.09
N HIS A 312 -4.29 2.85 -4.49
CA HIS A 312 -4.92 1.55 -4.69
C HIS A 312 -6.24 1.75 -5.43
N GLN A 313 -6.35 1.15 -6.60
CA GLN A 313 -7.52 1.22 -7.47
C GLN A 313 -7.75 -0.13 -8.14
N HIS A 314 -8.96 -0.37 -8.64
CA HIS A 314 -9.36 -1.56 -9.37
C HIS A 314 -9.33 -1.33 -10.89
N GLY A 315 -9.65 -2.37 -11.65
CA GLY A 315 -9.83 -2.28 -13.10
C GLY A 315 -10.83 -1.21 -13.50
N GLY A 316 -10.48 -0.41 -14.51
CA GLY A 316 -11.22 0.79 -14.91
C GLY A 316 -10.59 2.09 -14.39
N SER A 317 -9.55 2.02 -13.54
CA SER A 317 -8.77 3.17 -13.09
C SER A 317 -8.29 4.05 -14.26
N ALA A 318 -8.41 5.36 -14.07
CA ALA A 318 -7.81 6.44 -14.85
C ALA A 318 -6.80 7.26 -14.01
N GLY A 319 -6.38 6.71 -12.87
CA GLY A 319 -5.41 7.31 -11.95
C GLY A 319 -6.03 8.00 -10.74
N SER A 320 -5.16 8.49 -9.88
CA SER A 320 -5.53 9.18 -8.66
C SER A 320 -4.48 10.23 -8.32
N THR A 321 -4.91 11.38 -7.82
CA THR A 321 -4.02 12.48 -7.46
C THR A 321 -4.37 13.00 -6.08
N LEU A 322 -3.33 13.22 -5.28
CA LEU A 322 -3.42 13.83 -3.96
C LEU A 322 -2.93 15.27 -4.04
N TYR A 323 -3.77 16.19 -3.60
CA TYR A 323 -3.50 17.63 -3.61
C TYR A 323 -3.36 18.18 -2.19
N GLY A 324 -2.50 19.19 -2.05
CA GLY A 324 -2.47 20.04 -0.87
C GLY A 324 -3.63 21.03 -0.87
N GLN A 325 -3.84 21.71 0.25
CA GLN A 325 -4.98 22.62 0.42
C GLN A 325 -4.93 23.82 -0.55
N ASP A 326 -3.72 24.20 -0.97
CA ASP A 326 -3.44 25.25 -1.96
C ASP A 326 -3.55 24.77 -3.42
N GLY A 327 -3.97 23.52 -3.64
CA GLY A 327 -4.13 22.92 -4.96
C GLY A 327 -2.84 22.38 -5.58
N ARG A 328 -1.69 22.45 -4.88
CA ARG A 328 -0.45 21.84 -5.39
C ARG A 328 -0.58 20.31 -5.43
N ILE A 329 0.02 19.69 -6.42
CA ILE A 329 0.09 18.23 -6.50
C ILE A 329 1.12 17.74 -5.49
N LEU A 330 0.68 16.92 -4.53
CA LEU A 330 1.56 16.22 -3.60
C LEU A 330 2.06 14.91 -4.21
N CYS A 331 1.16 14.19 -4.88
CA CYS A 331 1.46 12.93 -5.54
C CYS A 331 0.43 12.61 -6.63
N ASP A 332 0.89 12.14 -7.78
CA ASP A 332 0.07 11.66 -8.90
C ASP A 332 0.39 10.19 -9.19
N SER A 333 -0.59 9.32 -9.02
CA SER A 333 -0.48 7.87 -9.15
C SER A 333 -1.26 7.40 -10.38
N ARG A 334 -0.55 6.85 -11.37
CA ARG A 334 -1.08 6.51 -12.70
C ARG A 334 -1.19 5.00 -12.89
N PRO A 335 -2.26 4.51 -13.51
CA PRO A 335 -2.43 3.10 -13.76
C PRO A 335 -1.52 2.63 -14.89
N ARG A 336 -1.08 1.38 -14.78
CA ARG A 336 -0.47 0.63 -15.89
C ARG A 336 -1.26 -0.65 -16.08
N TYR A 337 -1.81 -0.79 -17.27
CA TYR A 337 -2.51 -2.00 -17.69
C TYR A 337 -1.54 -2.95 -18.39
N GLY A 338 -1.77 -4.24 -18.21
CA GLY A 338 -1.00 -5.25 -18.90
C GLY A 338 -1.28 -5.26 -20.41
N THR A 339 -0.36 -5.85 -21.17
CA THR A 339 -0.39 -5.91 -22.65
C THR A 339 -0.06 -7.30 -23.19
N GLY A 340 0.12 -8.28 -22.31
CA GLY A 340 0.55 -9.64 -22.64
C GLY A 340 -0.20 -10.69 -21.84
N LYS A 341 0.41 -11.88 -21.72
CA LYS A 341 -0.22 -13.04 -21.05
C LYS A 341 0.52 -13.49 -19.79
N GLU A 342 1.73 -12.97 -19.59
CA GLU A 342 2.58 -13.34 -18.47
C GLU A 342 2.05 -12.78 -17.14
N PRO A 343 2.25 -13.50 -16.02
CA PRO A 343 1.93 -13.00 -14.69
C PRO A 343 2.52 -11.60 -14.43
N GLY A 344 1.67 -10.59 -14.20
CA GLY A 344 2.06 -9.20 -13.96
C GLY A 344 2.08 -8.30 -15.19
N ASN A 345 1.66 -8.82 -16.34
CA ASN A 345 1.48 -8.07 -17.57
C ASN A 345 0.22 -8.51 -18.32
N GLU A 346 -0.80 -9.02 -17.62
CA GLU A 346 -2.01 -9.55 -18.23
C GLU A 346 -2.84 -8.46 -18.92
N GLU A 347 -3.07 -8.64 -20.22
CA GLU A 347 -3.88 -7.74 -21.04
C GLU A 347 -5.26 -7.49 -20.43
N GLY A 348 -5.63 -6.21 -20.32
CA GLY A 348 -6.92 -5.78 -19.76
C GLY A 348 -6.97 -5.72 -18.23
N TYR A 349 -5.92 -6.15 -17.52
CA TYR A 349 -5.84 -6.05 -16.07
C TYR A 349 -5.01 -4.84 -15.65
N LEU A 350 -5.40 -4.22 -14.53
CA LEU A 350 -4.58 -3.24 -13.85
C LEU A 350 -3.44 -3.98 -13.13
N VAL A 351 -2.21 -3.82 -13.61
CA VAL A 351 -1.06 -4.60 -13.12
C VAL A 351 -0.08 -3.75 -12.32
N ALA A 352 -0.22 -2.42 -12.35
CA ALA A 352 0.50 -1.51 -11.46
C ALA A 352 -0.15 -0.13 -11.33
N MET A 353 0.25 0.58 -10.28
CA MET A 353 0.07 2.01 -10.08
C MET A 353 1.44 2.66 -9.94
N SER A 354 1.65 3.85 -10.50
CA SER A 354 2.93 4.55 -10.36
C SER A 354 3.11 5.11 -8.95
N GLU A 355 4.31 4.92 -8.42
CA GLU A 355 4.69 5.42 -7.09
C GLU A 355 5.13 6.89 -7.19
N CYS A 356 4.90 7.65 -6.13
CA CYS A 356 5.53 8.94 -5.92
C CYS A 356 6.61 8.79 -4.87
N VAL A 357 7.86 8.98 -5.29
CA VAL A 357 9.01 9.01 -4.38
C VAL A 357 9.66 10.39 -4.55
N PRO A 358 9.09 11.46 -3.96
CA PRO A 358 9.64 12.80 -4.09
C PRO A 358 11.03 12.86 -3.45
N LYS A 359 11.85 13.83 -3.90
CA LYS A 359 13.12 14.10 -3.24
C LYS A 359 12.84 14.45 -1.76
N PRO A 360 13.53 13.82 -0.79
CA PRO A 360 13.30 14.12 0.62
C PRO A 360 13.36 15.62 0.91
N GLY A 361 12.30 16.13 1.55
CA GLY A 361 12.13 17.55 1.86
C GLY A 361 11.50 18.43 0.77
N SER A 362 11.30 17.93 -0.44
CA SER A 362 10.68 18.73 -1.52
C SER A 362 9.16 18.85 -1.41
N VAL A 363 8.50 17.89 -0.75
CA VAL A 363 7.05 17.89 -0.54
C VAL A 363 6.77 17.82 0.95
N LYS A 364 6.26 18.92 1.51
CA LYS A 364 5.84 19.03 2.91
C LYS A 364 4.32 19.09 2.99
N ILE A 365 3.72 18.39 3.92
CA ILE A 365 2.33 18.50 4.32
C ILE A 365 2.32 19.19 5.69
N HIS A 366 1.52 20.23 5.85
CA HIS A 366 1.43 20.99 7.09
C HIS A 366 0.47 20.31 8.08
N ASP A 367 0.70 20.53 9.38
CA ASP A 367 -0.25 20.13 10.42
C ASP A 367 -1.61 20.79 10.16
N ASN A 368 -2.68 19.99 10.22
CA ASN A 368 -4.06 20.37 9.92
C ASN A 368 -4.31 20.81 8.47
N GLU A 369 -3.39 20.54 7.54
CA GLU A 369 -3.64 20.76 6.12
C GLU A 369 -4.78 19.85 5.63
N ILE A 370 -5.69 20.41 4.86
CA ILE A 370 -6.77 19.65 4.22
C ILE A 370 -6.26 19.12 2.89
N LEU A 371 -6.13 17.80 2.79
CA LEU A 371 -5.73 17.12 1.57
C LEU A 371 -6.95 16.84 0.70
N THR A 372 -6.89 17.15 -0.59
CA THR A 372 -7.92 16.70 -1.53
C THR A 372 -7.43 15.44 -2.22
N LEU A 373 -8.10 14.31 -1.98
CA LEU A 373 -7.86 13.06 -2.68
C LEU A 373 -8.84 12.95 -3.84
N GLU A 374 -8.32 12.84 -5.06
CA GLU A 374 -9.09 12.66 -6.28
C GLU A 374 -8.86 11.27 -6.87
N SER A 375 -9.88 10.42 -6.88
CA SER A 375 -9.87 9.11 -7.54
C SER A 375 -10.61 9.19 -8.88
N ARG A 376 -9.95 8.77 -9.97
CA ARG A 376 -10.48 8.80 -11.33
C ARG A 376 -10.64 7.40 -11.90
N TYR A 377 -11.77 7.16 -12.53
CA TYR A 377 -12.10 5.93 -13.24
C TYR A 377 -12.76 6.23 -14.57
N ASN A 378 -12.66 5.33 -15.54
CA ASN A 378 -13.46 5.39 -16.75
C ASN A 378 -14.95 5.46 -16.38
N ASN A 379 -15.68 6.37 -17.02
CA ASN A 379 -17.10 6.60 -16.74
C ASN A 379 -17.98 5.51 -17.36
N THR A 380 -17.83 4.30 -16.84
CA THR A 380 -18.53 3.09 -17.27
C THR A 380 -19.16 2.43 -16.06
N TYR A 381 -20.05 1.45 -16.29
CA TYR A 381 -20.64 0.69 -15.20
C TYR A 381 -19.58 -0.14 -14.47
N LEU A 382 -19.26 0.27 -13.24
CA LEU A 382 -18.20 -0.29 -12.42
C LEU A 382 -18.69 -0.37 -10.96
N THR A 383 -18.41 -1.47 -10.27
CA THR A 383 -18.83 -1.69 -8.88
C THR A 383 -17.64 -2.08 -8.00
N GLY A 384 -17.78 -1.93 -6.69
CA GLY A 384 -16.74 -2.30 -5.73
C GLY A 384 -15.40 -1.59 -5.99
N LEU A 385 -15.43 -0.32 -6.38
CA LEU A 385 -14.22 0.44 -6.71
C LEU A 385 -13.52 0.92 -5.46
N MET A 386 -12.19 0.78 -5.43
CA MET A 386 -11.35 1.37 -4.39
C MET A 386 -10.85 2.74 -4.84
N GLY A 387 -10.88 3.71 -3.94
CA GLY A 387 -10.30 5.03 -4.18
C GLY A 387 -9.31 5.38 -3.09
N HIS A 388 -8.44 4.43 -2.73
CA HIS A 388 -7.53 4.61 -1.60
C HIS A 388 -6.18 5.17 -2.04
N PHE A 389 -5.52 5.85 -1.11
CA PHE A 389 -4.19 6.40 -1.31
C PHE A 389 -3.34 6.19 -0.08
N SER A 390 -2.24 5.44 -0.22
CA SER A 390 -1.28 5.26 0.86
C SER A 390 -0.20 6.32 0.76
N ILE A 391 0.09 7.02 1.84
CA ILE A 391 1.23 7.94 1.94
C ILE A 391 2.08 7.62 3.17
N PHE A 392 3.38 7.78 3.02
CA PHE A 392 4.39 7.52 4.05
C PHE A 392 5.07 8.85 4.34
N VAL A 393 4.96 9.29 5.59
CA VAL A 393 5.30 10.65 6.00
C VAL A 393 6.33 10.61 7.12
N ALA A 394 7.41 11.38 6.98
CA ALA A 394 8.42 11.55 8.02
C ALA A 394 8.19 12.88 8.77
N ASP A 395 8.21 12.86 10.10
CA ASP A 395 8.08 14.08 10.91
C ASP A 395 9.30 15.01 10.77
N LYS A 396 10.46 14.41 10.52
CA LYS A 396 11.75 15.11 10.38
C LYS A 396 12.54 14.54 9.20
N LEU A 397 13.48 15.33 8.73
CA LEU A 397 14.52 14.88 7.79
C LEU A 397 15.82 14.67 8.57
N GLN A 398 16.78 14.01 7.93
CA GLN A 398 18.12 13.93 8.47
C GLN A 398 18.72 15.35 8.47
N GLN A 399 19.29 15.75 9.61
CA GLN A 399 19.92 17.05 9.79
C GLN A 399 21.27 17.11 9.09
#